data_AF-A0A522VZD6-F1
#
_entry.id   AF-A0A522VZD6-F1
#
_cell.length_a   1.000
_cell.length_b   1.000
_cell.length_c   1.000
_cell.angle_alpha   90.00
_cell.angle_beta   90.00
_cell.angle_gamma   90.00
#
_symmetry.space_group_name_H-M   'P 1'
#
loop_
_entity.id
_entity.type
_entity.pdbx_description
1 polymer ?
#
loop_
_entity_poly.entity_id
_entity_poly.type
_entity_poly.pdbx_seq_one_letter_code
_entity_poly.pdbx_strand_id
1 'polypeptide(L)'
;MTAPIPLLLCADDFGLSPGVSRAIAELLTAGRLSATSCMTRAAYWAETAPLLKPLADRVAIGLHLTLTTLPPHPPLGGLMKQ
;
A
#
# COMPACT_ATOMS: atom_id res chain seq x y z
N MET A 1 -36.62 -3.82 -2.56
CA MET A 1 -35.29 -3.62 -1.94
C MET A 1 -34.28 -3.51 -3.07
N THR A 2 -33.51 -2.42 -3.14
CA THR A 2 -32.45 -2.26 -4.15
C THR A 2 -31.26 -3.14 -3.79
N ALA A 3 -30.57 -3.66 -4.81
CA ALA A 3 -29.35 -4.42 -4.61
C ALA A 3 -28.27 -3.54 -3.96
N PRO A 4 -27.40 -4.11 -3.10
CA PRO A 4 -26.32 -3.35 -2.48
C PRO A 4 -25.32 -2.85 -3.52
N ILE A 5 -24.79 -1.63 -3.29
CA ILE A 5 -23.74 -1.04 -4.12
C ILE A 5 -22.39 -1.62 -3.66
N PRO A 6 -21.58 -2.22 -4.55
CA PRO A 6 -20.24 -2.69 -4.19
C PRO A 6 -19.35 -1.53 -3.73
N LEU A 7 -18.65 -1.70 -2.61
CA LEU A 7 -17.71 -0.72 -2.06
C LEU A 7 -16.32 -1.34 -1.97
N LEU A 8 -15.32 -0.59 -2.43
CA LEU A 8 -13.91 -0.91 -2.22
C LEU A 8 -13.35 0.08 -1.20
N LEU A 9 -12.86 -0.44 -0.08
CA LEU A 9 -12.25 0.37 0.97
C LEU A 9 -10.73 0.18 0.96
N CYS A 10 -10.01 1.24 0.58
CA CYS A 10 -8.55 1.27 0.53
C CYS A 10 -7.99 2.00 1.76
N ALA A 11 -6.98 1.43 2.41
CA ALA A 11 -6.16 2.16 3.38
C ALA A 11 -4.83 2.55 2.75
N ASP A 12 -4.49 3.84 2.86
CA ASP A 12 -3.23 4.39 2.35
C ASP A 12 -2.09 4.26 3.35
N ASP A 13 -0.90 4.70 2.95
CA ASP A 13 0.30 4.84 3.78
C ASP A 13 0.95 3.53 4.28
N PHE A 14 0.71 2.40 3.59
CA PHE A 14 1.43 1.17 3.92
C PHE A 14 2.94 1.36 3.69
N GLY A 15 3.75 1.07 4.70
CA GLY A 15 5.19 1.34 4.71
C GLY A 15 5.60 2.64 5.42
N LEU A 16 4.65 3.51 5.80
CA LEU A 16 4.94 4.77 6.51
C LEU A 16 5.56 4.54 7.90
N SER A 17 5.02 3.60 8.67
CA SER A 17 5.57 3.15 9.95
C SER A 17 5.21 1.68 10.22
N PRO A 18 5.89 0.99 11.15
CA PRO A 18 5.54 -0.37 11.52
C PRO A 18 4.11 -0.48 12.06
N GLY A 19 3.69 0.48 12.90
CA GLY A 19 2.35 0.51 13.49
C GLY A 19 1.25 0.69 12.45
N VAL A 20 1.42 1.62 11.51
CA VAL A 20 0.47 1.84 10.40
C VAL A 20 0.37 0.59 9.53
N SER A 21 1.51 0.04 9.11
CA SER A 21 1.53 -1.14 8.23
C SER A 21 0.90 -2.36 8.89
N ARG A 22 1.17 -2.57 10.19
CA ARG A 22 0.58 -3.66 10.96
C ARG A 22 -0.94 -3.52 11.08
N ALA A 23 -1.44 -2.32 11.44
CA ALA A 23 -2.87 -2.09 11.56
C ALA A 23 -3.60 -2.33 10.22
N ILE A 24 -3.01 -1.87 9.10
CA ILE A 24 -3.55 -2.13 7.76
C ILE A 24 -3.57 -3.64 7.47
N ALA A 25 -2.47 -4.35 7.71
CA ALA A 25 -2.40 -5.79 7.47
C ALA A 25 -3.41 -6.59 8.33
N GLU A 26 -3.61 -6.20 9.59
CA GLU A 26 -4.61 -6.79 10.49
C GLU A 26 -6.03 -6.55 9.98
N LEU A 27 -6.34 -5.33 9.52
CA LEU A 27 -7.66 -5.00 8.95
C LEU A 27 -7.93 -5.71 7.61
N LEU A 28 -6.91 -5.85 6.75
CA LEU A 28 -7.00 -6.65 5.52
C LEU A 28 -7.23 -8.13 5.84
N THR A 29 -6.50 -8.67 6.82
CA THR A 29 -6.67 -10.06 7.28
C THR A 29 -8.07 -10.30 7.84
N ALA A 30 -8.61 -9.32 8.57
CA ALA A 30 -9.97 -9.37 9.09
C ALA A 30 -11.05 -9.09 8.01
N GLY A 31 -10.68 -8.85 6.74
CA GLY A 31 -11.62 -8.53 5.66
C GLY A 31 -12.40 -7.23 5.88
N ARG A 32 -11.82 -6.29 6.65
CA ARG A 32 -12.42 -4.95 6.87
C ARG A 32 -12.00 -3.94 5.82
N LEU A 33 -10.88 -4.21 5.13
CA LEU A 33 -10.38 -3.45 4.00
C LEU A 33 -10.40 -4.33 2.75
N SER A 34 -10.56 -3.70 1.59
CA SER A 34 -10.51 -4.34 0.28
C SER A 34 -9.15 -4.15 -0.39
N ALA A 35 -8.43 -3.09 -0.01
CA ALA A 35 -7.19 -2.69 -0.67
C ALA A 35 -6.24 -1.92 0.25
N THR A 36 -4.99 -1.81 -0.19
CA THR A 36 -4.04 -0.83 0.36
C THR A 36 -3.13 -0.25 -0.70
N SER A 37 -2.66 0.98 -0.51
CA SER A 37 -1.63 1.61 -1.33
C SER A 37 -0.30 1.70 -0.57
N CYS A 38 0.81 1.37 -1.24
CA CYS A 38 2.12 1.18 -0.62
C CYS A 38 3.09 2.30 -0.97
N MET A 39 3.70 2.91 0.06
CA MET A 39 4.82 3.85 -0.05
C MET A 39 6.14 3.07 -0.14
N THR A 40 6.45 2.48 -1.29
CA THR A 40 7.56 1.51 -1.46
C THR A 40 8.98 2.08 -1.26
N ARG A 41 9.12 3.40 -1.11
CA ARG A 41 10.38 4.09 -0.75
C ARG A 41 10.45 4.53 0.72
N ALA A 42 9.39 4.32 1.49
CA ALA A 42 9.39 4.66 2.90
C ALA A 42 10.33 3.73 3.69
N ALA A 43 10.89 4.23 4.79
CA ALA A 43 11.95 3.54 5.55
C ALA A 43 11.56 2.13 6.01
N TYR A 44 10.28 1.91 6.30
CA TYR A 44 9.79 0.64 6.83
C TYR A 44 9.25 -0.31 5.76
N TRP A 45 9.28 0.05 4.47
CA TRP A 45 8.80 -0.80 3.39
C TRP A 45 9.45 -2.19 3.41
N ALA A 46 10.78 -2.26 3.52
CA ALA A 46 11.51 -3.52 3.50
C ALA A 46 11.11 -4.45 4.67
N GLU A 47 10.82 -3.86 5.83
CA GLU A 47 10.39 -4.59 7.02
C GLU A 47 8.93 -5.07 6.91
N THR A 48 8.03 -4.22 6.39
CA THR A 48 6.59 -4.46 6.49
C THR A 48 5.97 -5.06 5.23
N ALA A 49 6.58 -4.91 4.04
CA ALA A 49 6.10 -5.51 2.80
C ALA A 49 5.81 -7.03 2.86
N PRO A 50 6.60 -7.85 3.59
CA PRO A 50 6.31 -9.27 3.74
C PRO A 50 4.94 -9.57 4.35
N LEU A 51 4.35 -8.66 5.14
CA LEU A 51 3.02 -8.82 5.73
C LEU A 51 1.92 -8.92 4.67
N LEU A 52 2.13 -8.38 3.47
CA LEU A 52 1.16 -8.41 2.38
C LEU A 52 1.22 -9.69 1.54
N LYS A 53 2.31 -10.46 1.59
CA LYS A 53 2.49 -11.66 0.76
C LYS A 53 1.35 -12.69 0.93
N PRO A 54 0.90 -13.03 2.16
CA PRO A 54 -0.19 -13.99 2.34
C PRO A 54 -1.55 -13.48 1.86
N LEU A 55 -1.67 -12.17 1.59
CA LEU A 55 -2.91 -11.49 1.23
C LEU A 55 -3.03 -11.18 -0.27
N ALA A 56 -1.94 -11.37 -1.04
CA ALA A 56 -1.83 -10.92 -2.43
C ALA A 56 -2.95 -11.42 -3.36
N ASP A 57 -3.47 -12.62 -3.13
CA ASP A 57 -4.55 -13.20 -3.94
C ASP A 57 -5.97 -12.79 -3.48
N ARG A 58 -6.07 -12.00 -2.39
CA ARG A 58 -7.33 -11.68 -1.72
C ARG A 58 -7.67 -10.19 -1.68
N VAL A 59 -6.66 -9.32 -1.78
CA VAL A 59 -6.83 -7.87 -1.62
C VAL A 59 -6.09 -7.15 -2.74
N ALA A 60 -6.57 -5.97 -3.11
CA ALA A 60 -5.86 -5.13 -4.09
C ALA A 60 -4.68 -4.42 -3.42
N ILE A 61 -3.48 -4.55 -3.99
CA ILE A 61 -2.27 -3.90 -3.49
C ILE A 61 -1.79 -2.93 -4.57
N GLY A 62 -1.79 -1.64 -4.26
CA GLY A 62 -1.43 -0.57 -5.18
C GLY A 62 -0.15 0.17 -4.77
N LEU A 63 0.32 1.05 -5.66
CA LEU A 63 1.43 1.97 -5.41
C LEU A 63 0.89 3.31 -4.92
N HIS A 64 1.42 3.82 -3.80
CA HIS A 64 1.17 5.17 -3.32
C HIS A 64 2.30 6.07 -3.81
N LEU A 65 2.04 6.90 -4.84
CA LEU A 65 3.03 7.84 -5.35
C LEU A 65 3.22 8.99 -4.36
N THR A 66 4.42 9.08 -3.82
CA THR A 66 4.76 10.07 -2.80
C THR A 66 5.60 11.19 -3.41
N LEU A 67 5.01 12.37 -3.58
CA LEU A 67 5.66 13.57 -4.14
C LEU A 67 6.05 14.60 -3.05
N THR A 68 5.68 14.32 -1.82
CA THR A 68 5.95 15.11 -0.61
C THR A 68 6.55 14.18 0.45
N THR A 69 7.15 14.70 1.52
CA THR A 69 7.56 13.95 2.74
C THR A 69 8.57 12.80 2.64
N LEU A 70 8.82 12.22 1.46
CA LEU A 70 9.94 11.30 1.21
C LEU A 70 11.06 11.99 0.42
N PRO A 71 12.32 11.54 0.56
CA PRO A 71 13.41 12.01 -0.28
C PRO A 71 13.08 11.81 -1.77
N PRO A 72 13.31 12.83 -2.62
CA PRO A 72 12.96 12.77 -4.03
C PRO A 72 13.62 11.58 -4.71
N HIS A 73 12.90 10.96 -5.64
CA HIS A 73 13.50 10.01 -6.56
C HIS A 73 14.43 10.79 -7.52
N PRO A 74 15.60 10.24 -7.91
CA PRO A 74 16.35 10.77 -9.03
C PRO A 74 15.43 10.99 -10.25
N PRO A 75 15.67 12.01 -11.09
CA PRO A 75 14.82 12.26 -12.25
C PRO A 75 14.63 11.00 -13.11
N LEU A 76 13.38 10.66 -13.42
CA LEU A 76 13.06 9.50 -14.27
C LEU A 76 13.67 9.59 -15.68
N GLY A 77 14.07 10.79 -16.11
CA GLY A 77 14.79 10.99 -17.38
C GLY A 77 16.13 10.25 -17.49
N GLY A 78 16.69 9.78 -16.37
CA GLY A 78 17.85 8.88 -16.37
C GLY A 78 17.53 7.42 -16.73
N LEU A 79 16.28 6.98 -16.54
CA LEU A 79 15.86 5.59 -16.84
C LEU A 79 15.60 5.35 -18.34
N MET A 80 15.29 6.39 -19.12
CA MET A 80 14.99 6.27 -20.56
C MET A 80 16.25 6.15 -21.44
N LYS A 81 17.44 5.95 -20.83
CA LYS A 81 18.72 5.75 -21.53
C LYS A 81 19.29 4.34 -21.38
N GLN A 82 18.54 3.41 -20.81
CA GLN A 82 18.86 1.98 -20.74
C GLN A 82 18.01 1.21 -21.77
#